data_AF-A0A4Y7RMU5-F1
#
_entry.id   AF-A0A4Y7RMU5-F1
#
_cell.length_a   1.000
_cell.length_b   1.000
_cell.length_c   1.000
_cell.angle_alpha   90.00
_cell.angle_beta   90.00
_cell.angle_gamma   90.00
#
_symmetry.space_group_name_H-M   'P 1'
#
loop_
_entity.id
_entity.type
_entity.pdbx_description
1 polymer ?
#
loop_
_entity_poly.entity_id
_entity_poly.type
_entity_poly.pdbx_seq_one_letter_code
_entity_poly.pdbx_strand_id
1 'polypeptide(L)' 'MIREFKTIDDNEDFYLTGNTLVIYFQEIEFTPHYIGIPEFTIPFKRIKNLINEEGPIARL' A
#
# COMPACT_ATOMS: atom_id res chain seq x y z
N MET A 1 -3.95 11.35 -19.74
CA MET A 1 -3.24 10.12 -20.11
C MET A 1 -2.98 9.36 -18.83
N ILE A 2 -3.25 8.06 -18.82
CA ILE A 2 -2.92 7.18 -17.69
C ILE A 2 -1.41 6.97 -17.69
N ARG A 3 -0.75 7.14 -16.54
CA ARG A 3 0.69 6.93 -16.41
C ARG A 3 0.99 5.43 -16.29
N GLU A 4 2.09 4.99 -16.89
CA GLU A 4 2.58 3.63 -16.67
C GLU A 4 3.13 3.52 -15.24
N PHE A 5 2.68 2.51 -14.49
CA PHE A 5 3.20 2.23 -13.17
C PHE A 5 4.60 1.60 -13.25
N LYS A 6 5.57 2.17 -12.53
CA LYS A 6 6.95 1.64 -12.46
C LYS A 6 7.34 1.23 -11.05
N THR A 7 7.02 2.07 -10.08
CA THR A 7 7.25 1.88 -8.64
C THR A 7 6.32 2.82 -7.87
N ILE A 8 6.13 2.55 -6.58
CA ILE A 8 5.52 3.48 -5.62
C ILE A 8 6.48 4.62 -5.25
N ASP A 9 5.94 5.73 -4.76
CA ASP A 9 6.70 6.82 -4.13
C ASP A 9 7.17 6.44 -2.71
N ASP A 10 8.21 7.13 -2.21
CA ASP A 10 8.68 6.95 -0.83
C ASP A 10 7.61 7.35 0.21
N ASN A 11 6.63 8.17 -0.18
CA ASN A 11 5.52 8.64 0.65
C ASN A 11 4.14 8.19 0.12
N GLU A 12 4.09 7.05 -0.57
CA GLU A 12 2.84 6.49 -1.08
C GLU A 12 1.78 6.34 0.01
N ASP A 13 0.52 6.62 -0.34
CA ASP A 13 -0.60 6.54 0.58
C ASP A 13 -0.88 5.09 1.02
N PHE A 14 -1.10 4.89 2.32
CA PHE A 14 -1.39 3.57 2.88
C PHE A 14 -2.27 3.62 4.13
N TYR A 15 -2.82 2.47 4.50
CA TYR A 15 -3.40 2.24 5.82
C TYR A 15 -3.06 0.84 6.34
N LEU A 16 -3.22 0.64 7.65
CA LEU A 16 -2.95 -0.63 8.33
C LEU A 16 -4.25 -1.28 8.77
N THR A 17 -4.31 -2.60 8.64
CA THR A 17 -5.33 -3.45 9.28
C THR A 17 -4.70 -4.21 10.44
N GLY A 18 -5.45 -5.12 11.06
CA GLY A 18 -4.90 -5.99 12.12
C GLY A 18 -3.77 -6.92 11.65
N ASN A 19 -3.62 -7.19 10.35
CA ASN A 19 -2.57 -8.10 9.87
C ASN A 19 -1.97 -7.76 8.49
N THR A 20 -2.36 -6.63 7.89
CA THR A 20 -1.91 -6.21 6.55
C THR A 20 -1.59 -4.73 6.47
N LEU A 21 -0.60 -4.41 5.64
CA LEU A 21 -0.40 -3.09 5.05
C LEU A 21 -1.25 -3.03 3.77
N VAL A 22 -2.03 -1.97 3.58
CA VAL A 22 -2.77 -1.74 2.33
C VAL A 22 -2.28 -0.45 1.71
N ILE A 23 -1.72 -0.55 0.51
CA ILE A 23 -1.35 0.59 -0.33
C ILE A 23 -2.52 0.86 -1.27
N TYR A 24 -2.88 2.12 -1.47
CA TYR A 24 -3.96 2.49 -2.36
C TYR A 24 -3.56 3.67 -3.24
N PHE A 25 -4.14 3.75 -4.44
CA PHE A 25 -3.84 4.81 -5.40
C PHE A 25 -5.07 5.68 -5.65
N GLN A 26 -4.86 6.98 -5.73
CA GLN A 26 -5.94 7.93 -6.02
C GLN A 26 -6.46 7.73 -7.44
N GLU A 27 -7.73 8.13 -7.67
CA GLU A 27 -8.36 7.93 -8.97
C GLU A 27 -7.59 8.60 -10.12
N ILE A 28 -7.60 7.96 -11.30
CA ILE A 28 -7.00 8.45 -12.56
C ILE A 28 -5.47 8.57 -12.51
N GLU A 29 -4.81 8.07 -11.46
CA GLU A 29 -3.36 8.09 -11.39
C GLU A 29 -2.70 7.09 -12.36
N PHE A 30 -3.06 5.80 -12.19
CA PHE A 30 -2.53 4.66 -12.95
C PHE A 30 -3.61 3.83 -13.63
N THR A 31 -4.88 4.08 -13.32
CA THR A 31 -6.02 3.31 -13.85
C THR A 31 -7.13 4.23 -14.34
N PRO A 32 -7.98 3.78 -15.29
CA PRO A 32 -9.18 4.50 -15.65
C PRO A 32 -10.12 4.68 -14.46
N HIS A 33 -10.95 5.74 -14.48
CA HIS A 33 -11.89 6.06 -13.40
C HIS A 33 -12.84 4.89 -13.02
N TYR A 34 -13.29 4.07 -13.98
CA TYR A 34 -14.23 2.96 -13.70
C TYR A 34 -13.64 1.86 -12.82
N ILE A 35 -12.32 1.84 -12.58
CA ILE A 35 -11.66 0.93 -11.64
C ILE A 35 -11.86 1.38 -10.18
N GLY A 36 -12.20 2.65 -9.95
CA GLY A 36 -12.26 3.24 -8.61
C GLY A 36 -10.85 3.48 -8.04
N ILE A 37 -10.71 3.26 -6.73
CA ILE A 37 -9.46 3.37 -5.97
C ILE A 37 -8.83 1.97 -5.88
N PRO A 38 -7.75 1.68 -6.62
CA PRO A 38 -7.09 0.38 -6.54
C PRO A 38 -6.43 0.21 -5.17
N GLU A 39 -6.65 -0.94 -4.54
CA GLU A 39 -6.00 -1.32 -3.28
C GLU A 39 -5.13 -2.57 -3.45
N PHE A 40 -3.97 -2.56 -2.83
CA PHE A 40 -3.01 -3.66 -2.83
C PHE A 40 -2.68 -4.07 -1.40
N THR A 41 -3.18 -5.25 -1.01
CA THR A 41 -2.99 -5.79 0.34
C THR A 41 -1.69 -6.58 0.46
N ILE A 42 -0.85 -6.20 1.42
CA ILE A 42 0.43 -6.85 1.73
C ILE A 42 0.36 -7.39 3.17
N PRO A 43 0.26 -8.72 3.35
CA PRO A 43 0.27 -9.33 4.67
C PRO A 43 1.57 -9.05 5.44
N PHE A 44 1.52 -8.70 6.72
CA PHE A 44 2.73 -8.43 7.54
C PHE A 44 3.73 -9.59 7.53
N LYS A 45 3.24 -10.84 7.44
CA LYS A 45 4.10 -12.04 7.31
C LYS A 45 5.03 -12.00 6.09
N ARG A 46 4.69 -11.27 5.02
CA ARG A 46 5.50 -11.15 3.79
C ARG A 46 6.62 -10.13 3.91
N ILE A 47 6.48 -9.19 4.84
CA ILE A 47 7.41 -8.06 5.05
C ILE A 47 8.00 -8.09 6.46
N LYS A 48 7.98 -9.25 7.12
CA LYS A 48 8.36 -9.38 8.54
C LYS A 48 9.75 -8.81 8.84
N ASN A 49 10.70 -9.02 7.93
CA ASN A 49 12.08 -8.54 8.02
C ASN A 49 12.25 -7.03 7.75
N LEU A 50 11.18 -6.34 7.33
CA LEU A 50 11.15 -4.90 7.09
C LEU A 50 10.42 -4.13 8.20
N ILE A 51 9.72 -4.85 9.10
CA ILE A 51 8.96 -4.23 10.18
C ILE A 51 9.92 -3.71 11.25
N ASN A 52 9.77 -2.45 11.62
CA ASN A 52 10.44 -1.89 12.78
C ASN A 52 9.87 -2.53 14.06
N GLU A 53 10.70 -3.28 14.78
CA GLU A 53 10.33 -4.00 16.01
C GLU A 53 9.92 -3.06 17.16
N GLU A 54 10.35 -1.79 17.14
CA GLU A 54 9.94 -0.79 18.12
C GLU A 54 8.64 -0.07 17.71
N GLY A 55 8.20 -0.27 16.47
CA GLY A 55 7.05 0.39 15.85
C GLY A 55 5.69 -0.20 16.25
N PRO A 56 4.59 0.45 15.81
CA PRO A 56 3.23 0.05 16.19
C PRO A 56 2.83 -1.34 15.65
N ILE A 57 3.33 -1.72 14.47
CA ILE A 57 2.99 -3.01 13.85
C ILE A 57 3.54 -4.20 14.65
N ALA A 58 4.69 -4.05 15.29
CA ALA A 58 5.30 -5.13 16.09
C ALA A 58 4.49 -5.48 17.35
N ARG A 59 3.51 -4.63 17.72
CA ARG A 59 2.65 -4.80 18.89
C ARG A 59 1.24 -5.28 18.54
N LEU A 60 0.95 -5.47 17.25
CA LEU A 60 -0.33 -5.98 16.73
C LEU A 60 -0.44 -7.50 16.84
#